data_AF-A0A6N7KTD7-F1
#
_entry.id   AF-A0A6N7KTD7-F1
#
_cell.length_a   1.000
_cell.length_b   1.000
_cell.length_c   1.000
_cell.angle_alpha   90.00
_cell.angle_beta   90.00
_cell.angle_gamma   90.00
#
_symmetry.space_group_name_H-M   'P 1'
#
loop_
_entity.id
_entity.type
_entity.pdbx_description
1 polymer ?
#
loop_
_entity_poly.entity_id
_entity_poly.type
_entity_poly.pdbx_seq_one_letter_code
_entity_poly.pdbx_strand_id
1 'polypeptide(L)'
;MTDTTAPDISQLDVATLKELARVICGDDDLYYRSGRDISEFLTRAGWEHVPAYQGQYRREWTVELLIERRHLPGQLEKVLLRLAEPLEYLDEPEQLAAVVTAVNAFLIHEGLRIVTPGGRPRIITCDPALAGPGHHSPAEFRGTLADIITDPRAAQVLQSRMDEAQTCYENGAHVAAIIMLGSILEGVLLRAVLERDPSLLGNAKVDKISLAELIKRCHTAGWIDADIEKFCHELREYRNYVHPRQEIDATHTPDRDTLNVSWQVVGAVLNDLHASRPQPTS
;
A
#
# COMPACT_ATOMS: atom_id res chain seq x y z
N MET A 1 -20.41 -11.43 13.54
CA MET A 1 -20.00 -10.29 14.39
C MET A 1 -18.58 -10.58 14.83
N THR A 2 -17.62 -10.27 13.98
CA THR A 2 -16.21 -10.24 14.40
C THR A 2 -16.06 -9.00 15.24
N ASP A 3 -15.78 -9.23 16.52
CA ASP A 3 -15.44 -8.20 17.48
C ASP A 3 -14.22 -7.47 16.92
N THR A 4 -14.40 -6.23 16.44
CA THR A 4 -13.28 -5.35 16.14
C THR A 4 -12.70 -4.95 17.49
N THR A 5 -11.94 -5.84 18.09
CA THR A 5 -11.11 -5.53 19.25
C THR A 5 -10.25 -4.35 18.86
N ALA A 6 -10.45 -3.21 19.54
CA ALA A 6 -9.59 -2.06 19.40
C ALA A 6 -8.13 -2.52 19.52
N PRO A 7 -7.21 -2.01 18.68
CA PRO A 7 -5.82 -2.43 18.71
C PRO A 7 -5.30 -2.29 20.14
N ASP A 8 -4.77 -3.37 20.71
CA ASP A 8 -4.20 -3.36 22.05
C ASP A 8 -2.83 -2.67 22.02
N ILE A 9 -2.87 -1.33 22.11
CA ILE A 9 -1.68 -0.47 22.13
C ILE A 9 -1.08 -0.43 23.55
N SER A 10 -1.63 -1.18 24.52
CA SER A 10 -1.28 -1.05 25.94
C SER A 10 0.11 -1.58 26.30
N GLN A 11 0.81 -2.23 25.37
CA GLN A 11 2.16 -2.78 25.59
C GLN A 11 3.04 -2.76 24.33
N LEU A 12 3.37 -1.58 23.80
CA LEU A 12 4.46 -1.47 22.81
C LEU A 12 5.80 -1.90 23.44
N ASP A 13 6.65 -2.57 22.66
CA ASP A 13 7.98 -2.99 23.10
C ASP A 13 8.87 -1.80 23.45
N VAL A 14 9.83 -2.00 24.35
CA VAL A 14 10.77 -0.95 24.75
C VAL A 14 11.62 -0.47 23.57
N ALA A 15 11.97 -1.34 22.61
CA ALA A 15 12.64 -0.95 21.39
C ALA A 15 11.77 0.01 20.55
N THR A 16 10.47 -0.28 20.44
CA THR A 16 9.50 0.60 19.78
C THR A 16 9.39 1.96 20.47
N LEU A 17 9.41 2.00 21.81
CA LEU A 17 9.40 3.28 22.55
C LEU A 17 10.67 4.10 22.31
N LYS A 18 11.83 3.46 22.10
CA LYS A 18 13.08 4.15 21.75
C LYS A 18 13.01 4.77 20.35
N GLU A 19 12.46 4.04 19.39
CA GLU A 19 12.23 4.57 18.03
C GLU A 19 11.18 5.68 18.02
N LEU A 20 10.11 5.54 18.81
CA LEU A 20 9.12 6.60 18.99
C LEU A 20 9.75 7.87 19.59
N ALA A 21 10.60 7.73 20.61
CA ALA A 21 11.31 8.87 21.19
C ALA A 21 12.25 9.56 20.19
N ARG A 22 12.95 8.78 19.34
CA ARG A 22 13.77 9.30 18.24
C ARG A 22 12.96 10.17 17.28
N VAL A 23 11.78 9.70 16.87
CA VAL A 23 10.90 10.45 15.97
C VAL A 23 10.28 11.67 16.65
N ILE A 24 9.86 11.58 17.92
CA ILE A 24 9.36 12.73 18.70
C ILE A 24 10.42 13.83 18.78
N CYS A 25 11.67 13.45 19.03
CA CYS A 25 12.81 14.36 19.06
C CYS A 25 13.08 15.01 17.69
N GLY A 26 12.67 14.39 16.59
CA GLY A 26 13.02 14.84 15.25
C GLY A 26 14.50 14.66 14.98
N ASP A 27 15.04 13.49 15.31
CA ASP A 27 16.38 13.10 14.87
C ASP A 27 16.31 12.58 13.41
N ASP A 28 17.45 12.48 12.72
CA ASP A 28 17.56 12.01 11.31
C ASP A 28 16.76 12.87 10.31
N ASP A 29 16.93 14.20 10.39
CA ASP A 29 16.30 15.21 9.52
C ASP A 29 14.76 15.26 9.56
N LEU A 30 14.16 14.63 10.57
CA LEU A 30 12.74 14.75 10.90
C LEU A 30 12.45 16.06 11.64
N TYR A 31 11.17 16.39 11.79
CA TYR A 31 10.71 17.63 12.45
C TYR A 31 11.26 17.79 13.88
N TYR A 32 12.25 18.68 14.02
CA TYR A 32 13.00 18.88 15.25
C TYR A 32 12.15 19.52 16.36
N ARG A 33 12.16 18.91 17.55
CA ARG A 33 11.50 19.47 18.75
C ARG A 33 12.48 19.69 19.89
N SER A 34 12.68 20.90 20.38
CA SER A 34 13.51 21.12 21.58
C SER A 34 12.91 20.40 22.81
N GLY A 35 13.69 20.24 23.89
CA GLY A 35 13.16 19.61 25.11
C GLY A 35 11.91 20.31 25.67
N ARG A 36 11.80 21.63 25.51
CA ARG A 36 10.58 22.38 25.85
C ARG A 36 9.43 22.02 24.91
N ASP A 37 9.69 21.98 23.61
CA ASP A 37 8.66 21.65 22.60
C ASP A 37 8.14 20.23 22.77
N ILE A 38 8.96 19.29 23.23
CA ILE A 38 8.54 17.92 23.58
C ILE A 38 7.54 17.93 24.73
N SER A 39 7.83 18.69 25.80
CA SER A 39 6.90 18.85 26.94
C SER A 39 5.54 19.40 26.48
N GLU A 40 5.57 20.41 25.61
CA GLU A 40 4.36 21.02 25.07
C GLU A 40 3.62 20.06 24.12
N PHE A 41 4.34 19.37 23.24
CA PHE A 41 3.80 18.36 22.34
C PHE A 41 3.05 17.25 23.11
N LEU A 42 3.67 16.69 24.15
CA LEU A 42 3.04 15.65 24.97
C LEU A 42 1.78 16.18 25.69
N THR A 43 1.84 17.43 26.15
CA THR A 43 0.67 18.10 26.74
C THR A 43 -0.44 18.28 25.70
N ARG A 44 -0.12 18.71 24.48
CA ARG A 44 -1.08 18.82 23.36
C ARG A 44 -1.62 17.47 22.89
N ALA A 45 -0.86 16.40 23.05
CA ALA A 45 -1.33 15.02 22.85
C ALA A 45 -2.38 14.61 23.91
N GLY A 46 -2.55 15.40 24.99
CA GLY A 46 -3.50 15.13 26.05
C GLY A 46 -2.92 14.26 27.17
N TRP A 47 -1.59 14.29 27.36
CA TRP A 47 -0.96 13.81 28.59
C TRP A 47 -1.13 14.83 29.71
N GLU A 48 -1.52 14.34 30.87
CA GLU A 48 -1.61 15.14 32.09
C GLU A 48 -0.29 15.07 32.86
N HIS A 49 0.02 16.14 33.61
CA HIS A 49 1.18 16.21 34.50
C HIS A 49 2.53 15.90 33.81
N VAL A 50 2.74 16.42 32.59
CA VAL A 50 4.03 16.32 31.90
C VAL A 50 5.05 17.19 32.66
N PRO A 51 6.18 16.64 33.13
CA PRO A 51 7.17 17.42 33.85
C PRO A 51 7.84 18.44 32.92
N ALA A 52 8.16 19.62 33.47
CA ALA A 52 8.92 20.61 32.72
C ALA A 52 10.33 20.08 32.41
N TYR A 53 10.80 20.32 31.19
CA TYR A 53 12.15 19.96 30.78
C TYR A 53 13.20 20.76 31.57
N GLN A 54 14.20 20.07 32.14
CA GLN A 54 15.23 20.67 32.99
C GLN A 54 16.66 20.50 32.45
N GLY A 55 16.81 20.19 31.16
CA GLY A 55 18.13 20.06 30.51
C GLY A 55 18.70 18.64 30.50
N GLN A 56 17.87 17.61 30.71
CA GLN A 56 18.24 16.21 30.52
C GLN A 56 18.61 15.91 29.06
N TYR A 57 19.24 14.77 28.78
CA TYR A 57 19.39 14.30 27.41
C TYR A 57 18.01 14.03 26.79
N ARG A 58 17.64 14.87 25.83
CA ARG A 58 16.30 14.95 25.24
C ARG A 58 15.70 13.59 24.86
N ARG A 59 16.47 12.75 24.16
CA ARG A 59 16.01 11.42 23.71
C ARG A 59 15.80 10.48 24.90
N GLU A 60 16.75 10.41 25.83
CA GLU A 60 16.65 9.56 27.03
C GLU A 60 15.47 9.96 27.90
N TRP A 61 15.31 11.26 28.14
CA TRP A 61 14.18 11.82 28.88
C TRP A 61 12.84 11.49 28.23
N THR A 62 12.75 11.58 26.90
CA THR A 62 11.53 11.21 26.17
C THR A 62 11.21 9.71 26.32
N VAL A 63 12.24 8.84 26.25
CA VAL A 63 12.08 7.40 26.48
C VAL A 63 11.57 7.11 27.90
N GLU A 64 12.13 7.76 28.91
CA GLU A 64 11.69 7.62 30.31
C GLU A 64 10.20 7.94 30.46
N LEU A 65 9.76 9.08 29.90
CA LEU A 65 8.36 9.50 29.97
C LEU A 65 7.41 8.52 29.27
N LEU A 66 7.82 7.96 28.12
CA LEU A 66 7.07 6.94 27.39
C LEU A 66 6.99 5.63 28.19
N ILE A 67 8.09 5.19 28.79
CA ILE A 67 8.14 3.96 29.61
C ILE A 67 7.25 4.10 30.85
N GLU A 68 7.29 5.23 31.55
CA GLU A 68 6.45 5.49 32.73
C GLU A 68 4.95 5.34 32.43
N ARG A 69 4.53 5.74 31.22
CA ARG A 69 3.13 5.78 30.81
C ARG A 69 2.71 4.61 29.93
N ARG A 70 3.63 3.69 29.61
CA ARG A 70 3.37 2.60 28.65
C ARG A 70 2.17 1.73 29.01
N HIS A 71 1.95 1.51 30.31
CA HIS A 71 0.89 0.65 30.83
C HIS A 71 -0.43 1.37 31.04
N LEU A 72 -0.47 2.68 30.83
CA LEU A 72 -1.68 3.48 30.99
C LEU A 72 -2.49 3.43 29.68
N PRO A 73 -3.75 2.97 29.72
CA PRO A 73 -4.57 2.82 28.51
C PRO A 73 -4.65 4.11 27.70
N GLY A 74 -4.40 4.00 26.39
CA GLY A 74 -4.53 5.10 25.42
C GLY A 74 -3.45 6.19 25.49
N GLN A 75 -2.47 6.14 26.40
CA GLN A 75 -1.45 7.20 26.49
C GLN A 75 -0.50 7.18 25.29
N LEU A 76 -0.07 6.00 24.84
CA LEU A 76 0.79 5.88 23.65
C LEU A 76 0.02 6.16 22.36
N GLU A 77 -1.24 5.73 22.28
CA GLU A 77 -2.14 6.04 21.16
C GLU A 77 -2.28 7.55 20.95
N LYS A 78 -2.55 8.31 22.03
CA LYS A 78 -2.62 9.77 21.98
C LYS A 78 -1.37 10.41 21.36
N VAL A 79 -0.19 9.93 21.75
CA VAL A 79 1.10 10.44 21.23
C VAL A 79 1.27 10.11 19.75
N LEU A 80 1.02 8.86 19.37
CA LEU A 80 1.09 8.41 17.98
C LEU A 80 0.14 9.20 17.08
N LEU A 81 -1.10 9.41 17.51
CA LEU A 81 -2.09 10.19 16.77
C LEU A 81 -1.71 11.67 16.69
N ARG A 82 -1.15 12.24 17.76
CA ARG A 82 -0.67 13.63 17.75
C ARG A 82 0.52 13.82 16.81
N LEU A 83 1.44 12.85 16.74
CA LEU A 83 2.54 12.89 15.75
C LEU A 83 2.05 12.91 14.31
N ALA A 84 0.89 12.32 14.03
CA ALA A 84 0.32 12.26 12.69
C ALA A 84 -0.72 13.36 12.41
N GLU A 85 -0.83 14.35 13.30
CA GLU A 85 -1.76 15.48 13.17
C GLU A 85 -1.11 16.61 12.33
N PRO A 86 -1.72 17.04 11.20
CA PRO A 86 -1.20 18.14 10.39
C PRO A 86 -0.93 19.45 11.15
N LEU A 87 -1.68 19.72 12.21
CA LEU A 87 -1.50 20.92 13.04
C LEU A 87 -0.17 20.96 13.81
N GLU A 88 0.57 19.85 13.91
CA GLU A 88 1.92 19.85 14.51
C GLU A 88 3.00 20.37 13.55
N TYR A 89 2.67 20.58 12.27
CA TYR A 89 3.64 20.87 11.20
C TYR A 89 3.25 22.12 10.40
N LEU A 90 2.60 23.11 11.02
CA LEU A 90 2.13 24.31 10.31
C LEU A 90 3.27 25.10 9.66
N ASP A 91 4.46 25.08 10.27
CA ASP A 91 5.64 25.79 9.78
C ASP A 91 6.40 24.99 8.70
N GLU A 92 6.33 23.65 8.74
CA GLU A 92 7.00 22.73 7.79
C GLU A 92 6.05 21.58 7.36
N PRO A 93 4.98 21.84 6.58
CA PRO A 93 3.94 20.86 6.29
C PRO A 93 4.44 19.58 5.59
N GLU A 94 5.53 19.68 4.82
CA GLU A 94 6.19 18.57 4.13
C GLU A 94 6.75 17.50 5.09
N GLN A 95 7.07 17.88 6.33
CA GLN A 95 7.63 16.96 7.33
C GLN A 95 6.63 15.92 7.82
N LEU A 96 5.32 16.19 7.71
CA LEU A 96 4.29 15.26 8.17
C LEU A 96 4.43 13.89 7.50
N ALA A 97 4.64 13.87 6.19
CA ALA A 97 4.77 12.62 5.44
C ALA A 97 6.00 11.82 5.92
N ALA A 98 7.15 12.49 6.08
CA ALA A 98 8.38 11.87 6.57
C ALA A 98 8.22 11.31 7.99
N VAL A 99 7.58 12.06 8.89
CA VAL A 99 7.32 11.61 10.27
C VAL A 99 6.39 10.40 10.30
N VAL A 100 5.27 10.43 9.57
CA VAL A 100 4.33 9.29 9.53
C VAL A 100 5.00 8.04 8.94
N THR A 101 5.80 8.19 7.89
CA THR A 101 6.59 7.08 7.32
C THR A 101 7.59 6.54 8.35
N ALA A 102 8.31 7.40 9.06
CA ALA A 102 9.26 6.99 10.09
C ALA A 102 8.58 6.24 11.25
N VAL A 103 7.39 6.68 11.69
CA VAL A 103 6.61 5.98 12.72
C VAL A 103 6.17 4.60 12.22
N ASN A 104 5.60 4.54 11.02
CA ASN A 104 5.10 3.29 10.46
C ASN A 104 6.22 2.27 10.20
N ALA A 105 7.45 2.71 9.93
CA ALA A 105 8.60 1.83 9.69
C ALA A 105 8.92 0.90 10.88
N PHE A 106 8.66 1.33 12.12
CA PHE A 106 8.83 0.48 13.30
C PHE A 106 7.51 -0.05 13.86
N LEU A 107 6.43 0.75 13.79
CA LEU A 107 5.13 0.38 14.38
C LEU A 107 4.53 -0.87 13.73
N ILE A 108 4.88 -1.10 12.46
CA ILE A 108 4.47 -2.27 11.69
C ILE A 108 4.94 -3.60 12.29
N HIS A 109 6.06 -3.60 13.00
CA HIS A 109 6.55 -4.78 13.71
C HIS A 109 5.71 -5.12 14.95
N GLU A 110 4.94 -4.15 15.44
CA GLU A 110 3.93 -4.33 16.49
C GLU A 110 2.57 -4.74 15.90
N GLY A 111 2.48 -4.97 14.59
CA GLY A 111 1.22 -5.26 13.88
C GLY A 111 0.29 -4.05 13.80
N LEU A 112 0.85 -2.83 13.86
CA LEU A 112 0.10 -1.59 13.89
C LEU A 112 0.63 -0.60 12.84
N ARG A 113 -0.24 0.28 12.34
CA ARG A 113 0.16 1.42 11.51
C ARG A 113 -0.79 2.59 11.65
N ILE A 114 -0.27 3.78 11.41
CA ILE A 114 -1.03 5.01 11.31
C ILE A 114 -1.50 5.20 9.87
N VAL A 115 -2.79 5.50 9.70
CA VAL A 115 -3.43 5.90 8.46
C VAL A 115 -4.17 7.20 8.63
N THR A 116 -4.30 7.99 7.56
CA THR A 116 -4.91 9.33 7.62
C THR A 116 -6.08 9.48 6.63
N PRO A 117 -7.12 8.62 6.68
CA PRO A 117 -8.24 8.70 5.76
C PRO A 117 -9.03 10.01 5.97
N GLY A 118 -9.16 10.80 4.90
CA GLY A 118 -9.87 12.08 4.98
C GLY A 118 -9.21 13.12 5.89
N GLY A 119 -7.89 13.01 6.10
CA GLY A 119 -7.11 13.99 6.85
C GLY A 119 -7.13 13.83 8.38
N ARG A 120 -7.74 12.75 8.91
CA ARG A 120 -7.70 12.44 10.35
C ARG A 120 -6.88 11.19 10.64
N PRO A 121 -5.83 11.26 11.48
CA PRO A 121 -5.02 10.10 11.79
C PRO A 121 -5.82 9.06 12.59
N ARG A 122 -5.58 7.79 12.31
CA ARG A 122 -6.12 6.62 13.01
C ARG A 122 -5.07 5.53 13.05
N ILE A 123 -5.06 4.75 14.12
CA ILE A 123 -4.24 3.53 14.20
C ILE A 123 -5.11 2.36 13.76
N ILE A 124 -4.56 1.50 12.91
CA ILE A 124 -5.19 0.25 12.51
C ILE A 124 -4.22 -0.91 12.70
N THR A 125 -4.76 -2.10 12.85
CA THR A 125 -3.99 -3.34 12.77
C THR A 125 -3.49 -3.56 11.35
N CYS A 126 -2.27 -4.05 11.21
CA CYS A 126 -1.68 -4.41 9.93
C CYS A 126 -0.85 -5.69 10.07
N ASP A 127 -0.62 -6.36 8.94
CA ASP A 127 0.25 -7.53 8.88
C ASP A 127 1.73 -7.09 9.02
N PRO A 128 2.48 -7.57 10.03
CA PRO A 128 3.91 -7.28 10.17
C PRO A 128 4.75 -7.66 8.95
N ALA A 129 4.26 -8.56 8.07
CA ALA A 129 4.90 -8.85 6.79
C ALA A 129 5.00 -7.61 5.87
N LEU A 130 4.24 -6.54 6.13
CA LEU A 130 4.37 -5.23 5.48
C LEU A 130 5.73 -4.56 5.71
N ALA A 131 6.46 -4.93 6.77
CA ALA A 131 7.75 -4.33 7.11
C ALA A 131 8.90 -4.80 6.22
N GLY A 132 8.76 -5.98 5.59
CA GLY A 132 9.80 -6.53 4.74
C GLY A 132 9.93 -5.72 3.44
N PRO A 133 11.14 -5.37 2.98
CA PRO A 133 11.32 -5.04 1.57
C PRO A 133 10.87 -6.27 0.80
N GLY A 134 9.75 -6.15 0.09
CA GLY A 134 9.20 -7.23 -0.73
C GLY A 134 10.31 -7.74 -1.65
N HIS A 135 10.98 -8.80 -1.25
CA HIS A 135 12.16 -9.33 -1.94
C HIS A 135 11.69 -10.24 -3.06
N HIS A 136 11.05 -9.66 -4.09
CA HIS A 136 10.97 -10.29 -5.39
C HIS A 136 11.00 -9.23 -6.51
N SER A 137 12.18 -9.06 -7.12
CA SER A 137 12.32 -8.55 -8.48
C SER A 137 12.75 -9.73 -9.38
N PRO A 138 12.29 -9.87 -10.64
CA PRO A 138 11.35 -9.06 -11.45
C PRO A 138 10.02 -9.82 -11.70
N ALA A 139 8.90 -9.20 -12.08
CA ALA A 139 8.74 -8.13 -13.06
C ALA A 139 8.19 -6.82 -12.46
N GLU A 140 9.08 -5.93 -12.02
CA GLU A 140 8.76 -4.51 -12.12
C GLU A 140 8.58 -4.20 -13.61
N PHE A 141 7.43 -3.64 -13.97
CA PHE A 141 7.19 -3.18 -15.32
C PHE A 141 8.20 -2.08 -15.64
N ARG A 142 9.01 -2.28 -16.69
CA ARG A 142 10.17 -1.41 -16.99
C ARG A 142 9.82 -0.16 -17.82
N GLY A 143 8.54 0.03 -18.13
CA GLY A 143 8.03 1.16 -18.92
C GLY A 143 6.86 1.86 -18.24
N THR A 144 6.12 2.64 -19.02
CA THR A 144 4.87 3.30 -18.63
C THR A 144 3.68 2.71 -19.37
N LEU A 145 2.46 2.82 -18.82
CA LEU A 145 1.27 2.32 -19.52
C LEU A 145 1.07 3.01 -20.88
N ALA A 146 1.57 4.24 -21.04
CA ALA A 146 1.58 4.97 -22.30
C ALA A 146 2.51 4.31 -23.36
N ASP A 147 3.48 3.50 -22.95
CA ASP A 147 4.32 2.74 -23.86
C ASP A 147 3.63 1.51 -24.43
N ILE A 148 2.49 1.12 -23.88
CA ILE A 148 1.67 0.00 -24.34
C ILE A 148 0.39 0.50 -25.01
N ILE A 149 -0.20 1.57 -24.46
CA ILE A 149 -1.53 2.10 -24.78
C ILE A 149 -1.38 3.51 -25.32
N THR A 150 -1.76 3.68 -26.58
CA THR A 150 -1.68 4.94 -27.34
C THR A 150 -2.80 5.92 -27.00
N ASP A 151 -3.97 5.44 -26.57
CA ASP A 151 -5.08 6.29 -26.13
C ASP A 151 -4.76 6.93 -24.76
N PRO A 152 -4.54 8.26 -24.70
CA PRO A 152 -4.10 8.92 -23.47
C PRO A 152 -5.13 8.82 -22.34
N ARG A 153 -6.43 8.81 -22.69
CA ARG A 153 -7.50 8.71 -21.69
C ARG A 153 -7.54 7.30 -21.11
N ALA A 154 -7.40 6.27 -21.95
CA ALA A 154 -7.36 4.89 -21.50
C ALA A 154 -6.13 4.63 -20.62
N ALA A 155 -4.96 5.10 -21.04
CA ALA A 155 -3.71 5.01 -20.28
C ALA A 155 -3.85 5.68 -18.90
N GLN A 156 -4.43 6.88 -18.83
CA GLN A 156 -4.65 7.60 -17.58
C GLN A 156 -5.59 6.84 -16.63
N VAL A 157 -6.70 6.28 -17.12
CA VAL A 157 -7.63 5.51 -16.30
C VAL A 157 -6.97 4.24 -15.75
N LEU A 158 -6.17 3.56 -16.57
CA LEU A 158 -5.46 2.35 -16.14
C LEU A 158 -4.35 2.66 -15.15
N GLN A 159 -3.63 3.78 -15.32
CA GLN A 159 -2.64 4.26 -14.36
C GLN A 159 -3.30 4.56 -13.02
N SER A 160 -4.41 5.31 -13.02
CA SER A 160 -5.15 5.61 -11.79
C SER A 160 -5.60 4.35 -11.05
N ARG A 161 -6.00 3.29 -11.77
CA ARG A 161 -6.35 1.99 -11.15
C ARG A 161 -5.13 1.26 -10.60
N MET A 162 -3.98 1.39 -11.26
CA MET A 162 -2.72 0.83 -10.78
C MET A 162 -2.26 1.51 -9.49
N ASP A 163 -2.40 2.84 -9.41
CA ASP A 163 -2.11 3.63 -8.21
C ASP A 163 -3.08 3.27 -7.05
N GLU A 164 -4.35 3.01 -7.37
CA GLU A 164 -5.34 2.54 -6.39
C GLU A 164 -5.02 1.11 -5.89
N ALA A 165 -4.61 0.21 -6.79
CA ALA A 165 -4.15 -1.13 -6.45
C ALA A 165 -2.91 -1.10 -5.54
N GLN A 166 -1.96 -0.19 -5.81
CA GLN A 166 -0.79 0.04 -4.97
C GLN A 166 -1.19 0.55 -3.59
N THR A 167 -2.15 1.47 -3.52
CA THR A 167 -2.70 1.94 -2.24
C THR A 167 -3.30 0.78 -1.46
N CYS A 168 -4.12 -0.07 -2.08
CA CYS A 168 -4.66 -1.25 -1.40
C CYS A 168 -3.58 -2.24 -0.95
N TYR A 169 -2.53 -2.44 -1.76
CA TYR A 169 -1.36 -3.25 -1.41
C TYR A 169 -0.69 -2.74 -0.12
N GLU A 170 -0.35 -1.45 -0.07
CA GLU A 170 0.31 -0.82 1.09
C GLU A 170 -0.56 -0.83 2.34
N ASN A 171 -1.88 -0.89 2.16
CA ASN A 171 -2.84 -0.79 3.24
C ASN A 171 -3.38 -2.14 3.73
N GLY A 172 -2.91 -3.27 3.19
CA GLY A 172 -3.33 -4.62 3.57
C GLY A 172 -4.70 -5.04 3.01
N ALA A 173 -5.24 -4.30 2.04
CA ALA A 173 -6.52 -4.60 1.41
C ALA A 173 -6.33 -5.61 0.24
N HIS A 174 -5.88 -6.82 0.56
CA HIS A 174 -5.36 -7.78 -0.43
C HIS A 174 -6.38 -8.19 -1.49
N VAL A 175 -7.58 -8.59 -1.07
CA VAL A 175 -8.67 -8.98 -2.00
C VAL A 175 -9.01 -7.83 -2.95
N ALA A 176 -9.11 -6.59 -2.45
CA ALA A 176 -9.39 -5.42 -3.26
C ALA A 176 -8.28 -5.13 -4.28
N ALA A 177 -7.01 -5.21 -3.85
CA ALA A 177 -5.86 -5.06 -4.73
C ALA A 177 -5.87 -6.09 -5.86
N ILE A 178 -6.13 -7.36 -5.56
CA ILE A 178 -6.17 -8.44 -6.55
C ILE A 178 -7.32 -8.26 -7.56
N ILE A 179 -8.51 -7.86 -7.09
CA ILE A 179 -9.64 -7.54 -7.98
C ILE A 179 -9.26 -6.40 -8.94
N MET A 180 -8.57 -5.37 -8.45
CA MET A 180 -8.09 -4.27 -9.28
C MET A 180 -7.03 -4.73 -10.29
N LEU A 181 -6.07 -5.57 -9.89
CA LEU A 181 -5.09 -6.17 -10.80
C LEU A 181 -5.75 -6.96 -11.92
N GLY A 182 -6.79 -7.76 -11.62
CA GLY A 182 -7.59 -8.43 -12.65
C GLY A 182 -8.32 -7.47 -13.59
N SER A 183 -8.81 -6.32 -13.08
CA SER A 183 -9.40 -5.26 -13.90
C SER A 183 -8.37 -4.54 -14.78
N ILE A 184 -7.15 -4.33 -14.28
CA ILE A 184 -6.05 -3.72 -15.04
C ILE A 184 -5.64 -4.67 -16.17
N LEU A 185 -5.48 -5.97 -15.88
CA LEU A 185 -5.17 -7.00 -16.87
C LEU A 185 -6.19 -7.01 -18.01
N GLU A 186 -7.49 -7.02 -17.69
CA GLU A 186 -8.57 -6.94 -18.68
C GLU A 186 -8.49 -5.67 -19.54
N GLY A 187 -8.34 -4.52 -18.90
CA GLY A 187 -8.27 -3.25 -19.61
C GLY A 187 -7.06 -3.15 -20.53
N VAL A 188 -5.88 -3.53 -20.05
CA VAL A 188 -4.63 -3.49 -20.82
C VAL A 188 -4.70 -4.44 -22.03
N LEU A 189 -5.13 -5.69 -21.85
CA LEU A 189 -5.25 -6.64 -22.96
C LEU A 189 -6.28 -6.17 -23.99
N LEU A 190 -7.43 -5.64 -23.53
CA LEU A 190 -8.44 -5.10 -24.42
C LEU A 190 -7.91 -3.91 -25.23
N ARG A 191 -7.19 -2.98 -24.60
CA ARG A 191 -6.57 -1.85 -25.30
C ARG A 191 -5.51 -2.30 -26.29
N ALA A 192 -4.66 -3.26 -25.91
CA ALA A 192 -3.67 -3.83 -26.82
C ALA A 192 -4.34 -4.43 -28.06
N VAL A 193 -5.41 -5.21 -27.90
CA VAL A 193 -6.19 -5.76 -29.03
C VAL A 193 -6.78 -4.64 -29.89
N LEU A 194 -7.47 -3.67 -29.29
CA LEU A 194 -8.11 -2.58 -30.01
C LEU A 194 -7.16 -1.67 -30.77
N GLU A 195 -5.91 -1.54 -30.32
CA GLU A 195 -4.95 -0.60 -30.88
C GLU A 195 -3.95 -1.25 -31.82
N ARG A 196 -3.59 -2.53 -31.60
CA ARG A 196 -2.60 -3.24 -32.40
C ARG A 196 -3.22 -4.07 -33.51
N ASP A 197 -4.28 -4.83 -33.19
CA ASP A 197 -4.96 -5.68 -34.15
C ASP A 197 -6.44 -5.90 -33.75
N PRO A 198 -7.34 -4.99 -34.15
CA PRO A 198 -8.76 -5.12 -33.90
C PRO A 198 -9.39 -6.38 -34.48
N SER A 199 -8.76 -7.01 -35.49
CA SER A 199 -9.29 -8.24 -36.11
C SER A 199 -9.31 -9.41 -35.13
N LEU A 200 -8.45 -9.38 -34.10
CA LEU A 200 -8.45 -10.35 -33.02
C LEU A 200 -9.75 -10.32 -32.19
N LEU A 201 -10.59 -9.28 -32.27
CA LEU A 201 -11.94 -9.29 -31.69
C LEU A 201 -12.89 -10.26 -32.41
N GLY A 202 -12.64 -10.58 -33.68
CA GLY A 202 -13.53 -11.40 -34.49
C GLY A 202 -14.97 -10.88 -34.44
N ASN A 203 -15.90 -11.75 -34.03
CA ASN A 203 -17.33 -11.41 -33.89
C ASN A 203 -17.74 -10.94 -32.48
N ALA A 204 -16.80 -10.91 -31.53
CA ALA A 204 -17.11 -10.49 -30.17
C ALA A 204 -17.34 -8.98 -30.13
N LYS A 205 -18.34 -8.56 -29.35
CA LYS A 205 -18.51 -7.13 -29.05
C LYS A 205 -17.54 -6.73 -27.95
N VAL A 206 -17.01 -5.52 -28.05
CA VAL A 206 -16.04 -4.95 -27.10
C VAL A 206 -16.55 -5.00 -25.65
N ASP A 207 -17.85 -4.77 -25.44
CA ASP A 207 -18.52 -4.79 -24.13
C ASP A 207 -18.83 -6.20 -23.59
N LYS A 208 -18.60 -7.24 -24.39
CA LYS A 208 -18.97 -8.63 -24.06
C LYS A 208 -17.83 -9.62 -24.11
N ILE A 209 -16.66 -9.20 -24.59
CA ILE A 209 -15.49 -10.07 -24.63
C ILE A 209 -15.01 -10.32 -23.20
N SER A 210 -14.81 -11.59 -22.86
CA SER A 210 -14.35 -11.97 -21.52
C SER A 210 -12.84 -11.82 -21.37
N LEU A 211 -12.36 -11.60 -20.14
CA LEU A 211 -10.92 -11.67 -19.83
C LEU A 211 -10.29 -13.00 -20.28
N ALA A 212 -11.02 -14.11 -20.15
CA ALA A 212 -10.57 -15.42 -20.63
C ALA A 212 -10.27 -15.43 -22.14
N GLU A 213 -11.14 -14.81 -22.94
CA GLU A 213 -10.94 -14.71 -24.38
C GLU A 213 -9.81 -13.76 -24.75
N LEU A 214 -9.69 -12.63 -24.05
CA LEU A 214 -8.60 -11.67 -24.26
C LEU A 214 -7.24 -12.31 -24.01
N ILE A 215 -7.07 -13.03 -22.89
CA ILE A 215 -5.86 -13.78 -22.56
C ILE A 215 -5.52 -14.74 -23.70
N LYS A 216 -6.47 -15.61 -24.07
CA LYS A 216 -6.25 -16.61 -25.12
C LYS A 216 -5.87 -15.98 -26.47
N ARG A 217 -6.53 -14.89 -26.87
CA ARG A 217 -6.29 -14.21 -28.15
C ARG A 217 -4.91 -13.54 -28.17
N CYS A 218 -4.52 -12.88 -27.08
CA CYS A 218 -3.19 -12.27 -26.96
C CYS A 218 -2.08 -13.32 -26.95
N HIS A 219 -2.27 -14.45 -26.27
CA HIS A 219 -1.32 -15.57 -26.31
C HIS A 219 -1.22 -16.17 -27.73
N THR A 220 -2.35 -16.41 -28.39
CA THR A 220 -2.38 -16.91 -29.78
C THR A 220 -1.67 -15.96 -30.75
N ALA A 221 -1.74 -14.65 -30.51
CA ALA A 221 -1.06 -13.63 -31.29
C ALA A 221 0.44 -13.49 -30.94
N GLY A 222 0.95 -14.25 -29.96
CA GLY A 222 2.34 -14.19 -29.50
C GLY A 222 2.68 -12.92 -28.71
N TRP A 223 1.68 -12.27 -28.10
CA TRP A 223 1.87 -11.03 -27.34
C TRP A 223 2.12 -11.27 -25.85
N ILE A 224 1.79 -12.45 -25.35
CA ILE A 224 2.07 -12.92 -23.99
C ILE A 224 2.54 -14.38 -24.07
N ASP A 225 3.43 -14.80 -23.18
CA ASP A 225 3.98 -16.16 -23.18
C ASP A 225 3.04 -17.20 -22.54
N ALA A 226 3.29 -18.49 -22.81
CA ALA A 226 2.40 -19.60 -22.44
C ALA A 226 2.34 -19.89 -20.93
N ASP A 227 3.40 -19.57 -20.18
CA ASP A 227 3.40 -19.58 -18.72
C ASP A 227 2.58 -18.42 -18.16
N ILE A 228 2.74 -17.22 -18.74
CA ILE A 228 1.97 -16.03 -18.38
C ILE A 228 0.46 -16.25 -18.63
N GLU A 229 0.07 -16.92 -19.72
CA GLU A 229 -1.33 -17.31 -19.99
C GLU A 229 -1.96 -18.06 -18.79
N LYS A 230 -1.24 -19.05 -18.24
CA LYS A 230 -1.73 -19.86 -17.12
C LYS A 230 -1.90 -19.03 -15.86
N PHE A 231 -0.91 -18.19 -15.53
CA PHE A 231 -1.00 -17.34 -14.36
C PHE A 231 -2.09 -16.26 -14.49
N CYS A 232 -2.35 -15.76 -15.70
CA CYS A 232 -3.47 -14.86 -15.96
C CYS A 232 -4.83 -15.52 -15.67
N HIS A 233 -4.96 -16.82 -15.95
CA HIS A 233 -6.16 -17.57 -15.61
C HIS A 233 -6.37 -17.70 -14.10
N GLU A 234 -5.31 -17.93 -13.33
CA GLU A 234 -5.40 -17.94 -11.86
C GLU A 234 -5.78 -16.56 -11.30
N LEU A 235 -5.15 -15.48 -11.78
CA LEU A 235 -5.50 -14.11 -11.40
C LEU A 235 -6.96 -13.77 -11.73
N ARG A 236 -7.49 -14.26 -12.86
CA ARG A 236 -8.90 -14.12 -13.22
C ARG A 236 -9.82 -14.78 -12.18
N GLU A 237 -9.47 -15.96 -11.67
CA GLU A 237 -10.28 -16.62 -10.65
C GLU A 237 -10.30 -15.81 -9.35
N TYR A 238 -9.15 -15.29 -8.90
CA TYR A 238 -9.13 -14.41 -7.72
C TYR A 238 -9.89 -13.10 -7.92
N ARG A 239 -9.89 -12.53 -9.14
CA ARG A 239 -10.70 -11.34 -9.45
C ARG A 239 -12.20 -11.60 -9.22
N ASN A 240 -12.67 -12.84 -9.41
CA ASN A 240 -14.07 -13.20 -9.18
C ASN A 240 -14.48 -13.15 -7.70
N TYR A 241 -13.52 -12.99 -6.77
CA TYR A 241 -13.79 -12.83 -5.33
C TYR A 241 -14.45 -11.48 -5.01
N VAL A 242 -14.62 -10.60 -6.01
CA VAL A 242 -15.59 -9.49 -5.94
C VAL A 242 -16.99 -9.97 -5.56
N HIS A 243 -17.30 -11.23 -5.86
CA HIS A 243 -18.48 -11.93 -5.35
C HIS A 243 -18.10 -12.70 -4.09
N PRO A 244 -18.56 -12.29 -2.88
CA PRO A 244 -18.16 -12.94 -1.62
C PRO A 244 -18.43 -14.43 -1.55
N ARG A 245 -19.43 -14.93 -2.30
CA ARG A 245 -19.71 -16.36 -2.41
C ARG A 245 -18.53 -17.15 -2.98
N GLN A 246 -17.81 -16.59 -3.95
CA GLN A 246 -16.64 -17.26 -4.55
C GLN A 246 -15.53 -17.44 -3.51
N GLU A 247 -15.34 -16.45 -2.65
CA GLU A 247 -14.37 -16.52 -1.56
C GLU A 247 -14.82 -17.50 -0.46
N ILE A 248 -16.11 -17.52 -0.09
CA ILE A 248 -16.67 -18.46 0.90
C ILE A 248 -16.52 -19.92 0.44
N ASP A 249 -16.74 -20.18 -0.84
CA ASP A 249 -16.64 -21.51 -1.42
C ASP A 249 -15.18 -21.94 -1.64
N ALA A 250 -14.21 -21.02 -1.50
CA ALA A 250 -12.78 -21.28 -1.64
C ALA A 250 -12.13 -21.80 -0.34
N THR A 251 -11.04 -22.55 -0.48
CA THR A 251 -10.27 -23.08 0.66
C THR A 251 -9.29 -22.06 1.25
N HIS A 252 -9.03 -20.95 0.57
CA HIS A 252 -8.03 -19.96 0.95
C HIS A 252 -8.49 -18.54 0.58
N THR A 253 -8.35 -17.62 1.52
CA THR A 253 -8.53 -16.18 1.31
C THR A 253 -7.20 -15.57 0.88
N PRO A 254 -7.16 -14.77 -0.20
CA PRO A 254 -5.93 -14.18 -0.69
C PRO A 254 -5.25 -13.32 0.37
N ASP A 255 -3.98 -13.61 0.57
CA ASP A 255 -3.09 -12.91 1.47
C ASP A 255 -2.04 -12.09 0.70
N ARG A 256 -1.04 -11.59 1.41
CA ARG A 256 0.07 -10.84 0.81
C ARG A 256 0.80 -11.64 -0.25
N ASP A 257 1.05 -12.92 -0.02
CA ASP A 257 1.80 -13.77 -0.95
C ASP A 257 1.01 -13.97 -2.25
N THR A 258 -0.29 -14.20 -2.11
CA THR A 258 -1.22 -14.27 -3.26
C THR A 258 -1.22 -12.95 -4.04
N LEU A 259 -1.23 -11.81 -3.35
CA LEU A 259 -1.17 -10.49 -3.97
C LEU A 259 0.19 -10.22 -4.65
N ASN A 260 1.31 -10.61 -4.03
CA ASN A 260 2.65 -10.47 -4.60
C ASN A 260 2.76 -11.23 -5.93
N VAL A 261 2.31 -12.49 -5.95
CA VAL A 261 2.27 -13.29 -7.17
C VAL A 261 1.36 -12.63 -8.21
N SER A 262 0.16 -12.20 -7.81
CA SER A 262 -0.77 -11.51 -8.71
C SER A 262 -0.17 -10.24 -9.35
N TRP A 263 0.60 -9.47 -8.57
CA TRP A 263 1.28 -8.27 -9.05
C TRP A 263 2.35 -8.61 -10.09
N GLN A 264 3.13 -9.66 -9.84
CA GLN A 264 4.15 -10.15 -10.77
C GLN A 264 3.55 -10.59 -12.10
N VAL A 265 2.38 -11.24 -12.07
CA VAL A 265 1.66 -11.64 -13.29
C VAL A 265 1.28 -10.43 -14.14
N VAL A 266 0.73 -9.38 -13.52
CA VAL A 266 0.40 -8.14 -14.25
C VAL A 266 1.67 -7.47 -14.79
N GLY A 267 2.74 -7.40 -13.98
CA GLY A 267 4.02 -6.84 -14.42
C GLY A 267 4.63 -7.60 -15.61
N ALA A 268 4.54 -8.93 -15.62
CA ALA A 268 5.00 -9.76 -16.72
C ALA A 268 4.19 -9.52 -18.00
N VAL A 269 2.85 -9.49 -17.92
CA VAL A 269 1.99 -9.16 -19.06
C VAL A 269 2.32 -7.79 -19.64
N LEU A 270 2.54 -6.79 -18.80
CA LEU A 270 2.92 -5.45 -19.26
C LEU A 270 4.28 -5.47 -19.99
N ASN A 271 5.25 -6.21 -19.47
CA ASN A 271 6.55 -6.36 -20.14
C ASN A 271 6.44 -7.10 -21.48
N ASP A 272 5.67 -8.20 -21.54
CA ASP A 272 5.45 -8.96 -22.79
C ASP A 272 4.75 -8.09 -23.84
N LEU A 273 3.73 -7.34 -23.43
CA LEU A 273 3.04 -6.40 -24.31
C LEU A 273 3.98 -5.28 -24.78
N HIS A 274 4.82 -4.73 -23.89
CA HIS A 274 5.78 -3.72 -24.27
C HIS A 274 6.80 -4.26 -25.29
N ALA A 275 7.33 -5.46 -25.06
CA ALA A 275 8.30 -6.12 -25.94
C ALA A 275 7.71 -6.53 -27.30
N SER A 276 6.44 -6.96 -27.33
CA SER A 276 5.74 -7.40 -28.54
C SER A 276 5.13 -6.24 -29.36
N ARG A 277 5.41 -4.98 -29.00
CA ARG A 277 4.85 -3.83 -29.72
C ARG A 277 5.37 -3.80 -31.16
N PRO A 278 4.49 -3.65 -32.18
CA PRO A 278 4.94 -3.52 -33.56
C PRO A 278 5.84 -2.29 -33.71
N GLN A 279 7.06 -2.47 -34.24
CA GLN A 279 7.91 -1.33 -34.56
C GLN A 279 7.32 -0.55 -35.74
N PRO A 280 7.39 0.79 -35.73
CA PRO A 280 6.98 1.57 -36.89
C PRO A 280 7.84 1.17 -38.09
N THR A 281 7.19 0.64 -39.13
CA THR A 281 7.84 0.42 -40.43
C THR A 281 8.39 1.75 -40.92
N SER A 282 9.71 1.79 -41.12
CA SER A 282 10.43 2.93 -41.72
C SER A 282 10.00 3.18 -43.16
#